data_AF-T0M2Q1-F1
#
_entry.id   AF-T0M2Q1-F1
#
_cell.length_a   1.000
_cell.length_b   1.000
_cell.length_c   1.000
_cell.angle_alpha   90.00
_cell.angle_beta   90.00
_cell.angle_gamma   90.00
#
_symmetry.space_group_name_H-M   'P 1'
#
loop_
_entity.id
_entity.type
_entity.pdbx_description
1 polymer ?
#
loop_
_entity_poly.entity_id
_entity_poly.type
_entity_poly.pdbx_seq_one_letter_code
_entity_poly.pdbx_strand_id
1 'polypeptide(L)'
;METAPAYLYSSGFSPGSIILVAGIGLLFAVHFFMAEYNTIMPKREEANYKAPAIDHEDPSYKPWYPYNLVYMIQLMLLTFGIIIIVPSILALLPGVPPLFSPFPQVSPTSPLAASVPAYPPWFLLFIYKELDFQFAQSLGPFWSTVLFAGMPLVYLLALPYMDKGPTLKMTERPITVSFAILGTIYLASLSLWGALAPGVSIANWRVAVFFFVPGAVVILLTWVVASAMRNERIRIKDAQWVFVTMAILGVSAFGSGMLILADFKSPSFLYTVSLILTLMVTAISATVVIALARGIFPQKVDSFKPMSKGAYTLAGSGFTASAIFILFEISIINPVNVFNTSLYAIGLGVILLIGSALIRMYRAMFYRE
;
A
#
# COMPACT_ATOMS: atom_id res chain seq x y z
N MET A 1 38.58 -2.23 20.35
CA MET A 1 37.60 -1.32 19.71
C MET A 1 38.28 -0.71 18.51
N GLU A 2 38.14 -1.33 17.35
CA GLU A 2 38.62 -0.77 16.08
C GLU A 2 37.74 0.43 15.75
N THR A 3 38.34 1.61 15.72
CA THR A 3 37.68 2.85 15.31
C THR A 3 37.35 2.74 13.83
N ALA A 4 36.07 2.58 13.51
CA ALA A 4 35.58 2.70 12.15
C ALA A 4 36.06 4.06 11.58
N PRO A 5 36.60 4.09 10.36
CA PRO A 5 37.23 5.30 9.87
C PRO A 5 36.24 6.45 9.65
N ALA A 6 36.68 7.65 10.02
CA ALA A 6 35.93 8.91 10.05
C ALA A 6 35.36 9.39 8.69
N TYR A 7 35.65 8.69 7.58
CA TYR A 7 35.16 9.07 6.24
C TYR A 7 33.69 8.70 6.00
N LEU A 8 33.08 7.87 6.85
CA LEU A 8 31.68 7.45 6.69
C LEU A 8 30.66 8.52 7.12
N TYR A 9 31.08 9.61 7.75
CA TYR A 9 30.17 10.56 8.42
C TYR A 9 30.27 12.02 7.96
N SER A 10 31.16 12.39 7.04
CA SER A 10 31.45 13.81 6.74
C SER A 10 30.78 14.41 5.50
N SER A 11 29.70 13.83 4.97
CA SER A 11 28.88 14.51 3.94
C SER A 11 27.46 14.00 3.93
N GLY A 12 26.48 14.90 4.01
CA GLY A 12 25.05 14.61 4.06
C GLY A 12 24.46 13.83 2.88
N PHE A 13 25.26 13.41 1.90
CA PHE A 13 24.95 12.38 0.92
C PHE A 13 26.24 11.63 0.58
N SER A 14 26.23 10.29 0.62
CA SER A 14 27.33 9.52 0.06
C SER A 14 27.31 9.66 -1.47
N PRO A 15 28.45 9.71 -2.17
CA PRO A 15 28.49 9.68 -3.64
C PRO A 15 27.68 8.51 -4.23
N GLY A 16 27.61 7.39 -3.51
CA GLY A 16 26.77 6.24 -3.87
C GLY A 16 25.28 6.57 -3.93
N SER A 17 24.76 7.38 -3.02
CA SER A 17 23.35 7.80 -3.03
C SER A 17 23.00 8.63 -4.26
N ILE A 18 23.90 9.52 -4.69
CA ILE A 18 23.71 10.34 -5.90
C ILE A 18 23.69 9.45 -7.15
N ILE A 19 24.66 8.52 -7.25
CA ILE A 19 24.76 7.57 -8.37
C ILE A 19 23.50 6.69 -8.41
N LEU A 20 23.00 6.23 -7.27
CA LEU A 20 21.77 5.43 -7.19
C LEU A 20 20.55 6.21 -7.65
N VAL A 21 20.39 7.48 -7.24
CA VAL A 21 19.28 8.33 -7.70
C VAL A 21 19.34 8.54 -9.22
N ALA A 22 20.52 8.81 -9.77
CA ALA A 22 20.71 8.93 -11.21
C ALA A 22 20.39 7.61 -11.94
N GLY A 23 20.83 6.47 -11.39
CA GLY A 23 20.53 5.14 -11.92
C GLY A 23 19.04 4.82 -11.91
N ILE A 24 18.33 5.15 -10.83
CA ILE A 24 16.87 5.03 -10.75
C ILE A 24 16.20 5.91 -11.82
N GLY A 25 16.65 7.16 -11.99
CA GLY A 25 16.15 8.05 -13.04
C GLY A 25 16.30 7.46 -14.44
N LEU A 26 17.45 6.85 -14.75
CA LEU A 26 17.68 6.15 -16.00
C LEU A 26 16.73 4.94 -16.17
N LEU A 27 16.57 4.13 -15.12
CA LEU A 27 15.65 2.98 -15.15
C LEU A 27 14.19 3.42 -15.36
N PHE A 28 13.76 4.54 -14.78
CA PHE A 28 12.45 5.13 -15.04
C PHE A 28 12.31 5.57 -16.51
N ALA A 29 13.32 6.22 -17.08
CA ALA A 29 13.30 6.60 -18.49
C ALA A 29 13.19 5.38 -19.41
N VAL A 30 13.96 4.32 -19.13
CA VAL A 30 13.86 3.05 -19.86
C VAL A 30 12.48 2.41 -19.67
N HIS A 31 11.93 2.42 -18.46
CA HIS A 31 10.60 1.89 -18.18
C HIS A 31 9.51 2.61 -19.01
N PHE A 32 9.51 3.95 -19.04
CA PHE A 32 8.57 4.72 -19.85
C PHE A 32 8.78 4.50 -21.34
N PHE A 33 10.03 4.46 -21.81
CA PHE A 33 10.33 4.15 -23.20
C PHE A 33 9.78 2.78 -23.62
N MET A 34 9.97 1.76 -22.77
CA MET A 34 9.44 0.42 -23.03
C MET A 34 7.91 0.36 -22.96
N ALA A 35 7.28 1.12 -22.05
CA ALA A 35 5.83 1.22 -21.95
C ALA A 35 5.21 1.92 -23.17
N GLU A 36 5.83 2.98 -23.67
CA GLU A 36 5.42 3.68 -24.88
C GLU A 36 5.57 2.77 -26.11
N TYR A 37 6.70 2.05 -26.21
CA TYR A 37 6.97 1.17 -27.34
C TYR A 37 6.03 -0.05 -27.40
N ASN A 38 5.64 -0.60 -26.23
CA ASN A 38 4.82 -1.81 -26.15
C ASN A 38 3.33 -1.55 -25.85
N THR A 39 2.92 -0.28 -25.78
CA THR A 39 1.60 0.20 -25.33
C THR A 39 1.26 -0.16 -23.88
N ILE A 40 0.28 0.56 -23.30
CA ILE A 40 -0.21 0.28 -21.94
C ILE A 40 -1.16 -0.92 -22.03
N MET A 41 -1.07 -1.85 -21.07
CA MET A 41 -1.96 -3.01 -21.03
C MET A 41 -3.44 -2.57 -20.99
N PRO A 42 -4.30 -3.05 -21.91
CA PRO A 42 -5.71 -2.67 -21.97
C PRO A 42 -6.49 -3.29 -20.80
N LYS A 43 -7.76 -2.91 -20.64
CA LYS A 43 -8.61 -3.60 -19.65
C LYS A 43 -8.73 -5.07 -20.04
N ARG A 44 -8.81 -5.94 -19.03
CA ARG A 44 -8.83 -7.40 -19.28
C ARG A 44 -10.04 -7.81 -20.10
N GLU A 45 -11.15 -7.11 -19.92
CA GLU A 45 -12.40 -7.32 -20.65
C GLU A 45 -12.25 -7.00 -22.15
N GLU A 46 -11.54 -5.93 -22.48
CA GLU A 46 -11.28 -5.50 -23.87
C GLU A 46 -10.39 -6.52 -24.60
N ALA A 47 -9.40 -7.09 -23.89
CA ALA A 47 -8.57 -8.18 -24.40
C ALA A 47 -9.23 -9.57 -24.35
N ASN A 48 -10.52 -9.68 -24.03
CA ASN A 48 -11.22 -10.96 -23.81
C ASN A 48 -10.49 -11.91 -22.84
N TYR A 49 -9.78 -11.33 -21.88
CA TYR A 49 -8.90 -12.01 -20.93
C TYR A 49 -7.86 -12.92 -21.59
N LYS A 50 -7.34 -12.60 -22.78
CA LYS A 50 -6.27 -13.37 -23.44
C LYS A 50 -4.91 -12.69 -23.26
N ALA A 51 -3.87 -13.52 -23.15
CA ALA A 51 -2.48 -13.08 -23.14
C ALA A 51 -1.79 -13.43 -24.48
N PRO A 52 -0.88 -12.59 -25.01
CA PRO A 52 -0.56 -11.23 -24.54
C PRO A 52 -1.73 -10.27 -24.83
N ALA A 53 -2.03 -9.39 -23.87
CA ALA A 53 -2.99 -8.31 -24.08
C ALA A 53 -2.24 -7.11 -24.64
N ILE A 54 -2.34 -6.91 -25.95
CA ILE A 54 -1.75 -5.78 -26.65
C ILE A 54 -2.86 -4.78 -26.90
N ASP A 55 -2.61 -3.53 -26.52
CA ASP A 55 -3.52 -2.44 -26.85
C ASP A 55 -3.18 -1.89 -28.24
N HIS A 56 -4.22 -1.54 -29.00
CA HIS A 56 -4.11 -0.92 -30.31
C HIS A 56 -4.73 0.47 -30.24
N GLU A 57 -4.06 1.44 -30.85
CA GLU A 57 -4.55 2.81 -30.91
C GLU A 57 -5.97 2.87 -31.49
N ASP A 58 -6.90 3.31 -30.65
CA ASP A 58 -8.30 3.49 -31.02
C ASP A 58 -8.62 5.00 -31.05
N PRO A 59 -9.32 5.51 -32.07
CA PRO A 59 -9.71 6.92 -32.15
C PRO A 59 -10.56 7.43 -30.98
N SER A 60 -11.18 6.53 -30.20
CA SER A 60 -11.94 6.83 -28.99
C SER A 60 -11.06 7.12 -27.76
N TYR A 61 -9.76 6.84 -27.83
CA TYR A 61 -8.83 7.09 -26.75
C TYR A 61 -8.68 8.57 -26.47
N LYS A 62 -8.59 8.87 -25.17
CA LYS A 62 -8.47 10.24 -24.70
C LYS A 62 -7.00 10.63 -24.77
N PRO A 63 -6.67 11.78 -25.39
CA PRO A 63 -5.29 12.16 -25.59
C PRO A 63 -4.61 12.41 -24.24
N TRP A 64 -3.30 12.13 -24.15
CA TRP A 64 -2.55 12.36 -22.93
C TRP A 64 -2.64 13.83 -22.47
N TYR A 65 -2.43 14.77 -23.39
CA TYR A 65 -2.60 16.20 -23.17
C TYR A 65 -3.86 16.73 -23.87
N PRO A 66 -4.68 17.58 -23.21
CA PRO A 66 -4.62 17.93 -21.79
C PRO A 66 -5.35 16.90 -20.89
N TYR A 67 -6.06 15.93 -21.48
CA TYR A 67 -7.07 15.16 -20.78
C TYR A 67 -6.53 14.34 -19.60
N ASN A 68 -5.63 13.40 -19.88
CA ASN A 68 -5.06 12.54 -18.85
C ASN A 68 -4.10 13.32 -17.94
N LEU A 69 -3.42 14.34 -18.46
CA LEU A 69 -2.59 15.22 -17.65
C LEU A 69 -3.41 15.89 -16.53
N VAL A 70 -4.58 16.46 -16.84
CA VAL A 70 -5.46 17.08 -15.83
C VAL A 70 -5.95 16.04 -14.81
N TYR A 71 -6.25 14.82 -15.25
CA TYR A 71 -6.57 13.73 -14.33
C TYR A 71 -5.39 13.36 -13.41
N MET A 72 -4.17 13.31 -13.94
CA MET A 72 -2.98 13.04 -13.14
C MET A 72 -2.68 14.14 -12.13
N ILE A 73 -2.90 15.41 -12.50
CA ILE A 73 -2.80 16.54 -11.55
C ILE A 73 -3.86 16.40 -10.44
N GLN A 74 -5.08 16.00 -10.78
CA GLN A 74 -6.13 15.72 -9.78
C GLN A 74 -5.67 14.66 -8.76
N LEU A 75 -5.14 13.53 -9.26
CA LEU A 75 -4.63 12.44 -8.41
C LEU A 75 -3.41 12.87 -7.61
N MET A 76 -2.51 13.66 -8.19
CA MET A 76 -1.35 14.22 -7.50
C MET A 76 -1.80 15.09 -6.32
N LEU A 77 -2.70 16.04 -6.54
CA LEU A 77 -3.21 16.91 -5.47
C LEU A 77 -3.90 16.11 -4.35
N LEU A 78 -4.70 15.10 -4.72
CA LEU A 78 -5.30 14.19 -3.74
C LEU A 78 -4.22 13.46 -2.92
N THR A 79 -3.25 12.88 -3.60
CA THR A 79 -2.20 12.05 -2.98
C THR A 79 -1.31 12.88 -2.07
N PHE A 80 -0.80 14.01 -2.55
CA PHE A 80 0.03 14.91 -1.74
C PHE A 80 -0.77 15.55 -0.60
N GLY A 81 -2.05 15.85 -0.80
CA GLY A 81 -2.93 16.30 0.28
C GLY A 81 -3.00 15.27 1.43
N ILE A 82 -3.22 14.00 1.11
CA ILE A 82 -3.24 12.91 2.10
C ILE A 82 -1.86 12.71 2.75
N ILE A 83 -0.79 12.69 1.95
CA ILE A 83 0.60 12.53 2.43
C ILE A 83 1.00 13.64 3.39
N ILE A 84 0.47 14.85 3.24
CA ILE A 84 0.77 15.96 4.17
C ILE A 84 -0.14 15.90 5.40
N ILE A 85 -1.45 15.65 5.21
CA ILE A 85 -2.42 15.65 6.32
C ILE A 85 -2.14 14.55 7.32
N VAL A 86 -1.96 13.30 6.86
CA VAL A 86 -1.88 12.14 7.77
C VAL A 86 -0.69 12.26 8.75
N PRO A 87 0.55 12.51 8.30
CA PRO A 87 1.68 12.70 9.20
C PRO A 87 1.52 13.92 10.12
N SER A 88 0.87 14.99 9.64
CA SER A 88 0.60 16.19 10.44
C SER A 88 -0.42 15.94 11.55
N ILE A 89 -1.44 15.13 11.30
CA ILE A 89 -2.38 14.68 12.35
C ILE A 89 -1.63 13.80 13.36
N LEU A 90 -0.80 12.86 12.88
CA LEU A 90 -0.01 12.00 13.77
C LEU A 90 0.94 12.82 14.66
N ALA A 91 1.55 13.89 14.13
CA ALA A 91 2.41 14.79 14.92
C ALA A 91 1.68 15.47 16.09
N LEU A 92 0.36 15.63 16.01
CA LEU A 92 -0.47 16.24 17.06
C LEU A 92 -0.95 15.22 18.10
N LEU A 93 -0.87 13.93 17.81
CA LEU A 93 -1.31 12.88 18.73
C LEU A 93 -0.21 12.56 19.75
N PRO A 94 -0.54 12.48 21.05
CA PRO A 94 0.42 12.02 22.04
C PRO A 94 0.69 10.52 21.88
N GLY A 95 1.93 10.10 22.10
CA GLY A 95 2.29 8.68 22.19
C GLY A 95 2.28 7.93 20.85
N VAL A 96 2.43 8.62 19.71
CA VAL A 96 2.62 7.95 18.42
C VAL A 96 3.92 7.13 18.46
N PRO A 97 3.86 5.81 18.17
CA PRO A 97 5.05 4.98 18.14
C PRO A 97 6.10 5.56 17.19
N PRO A 98 7.42 5.47 17.50
CA PRO A 98 8.47 5.99 16.63
C PRO A 98 8.44 5.43 15.20
N LEU A 99 7.77 4.29 14.99
CA LEU A 99 7.54 3.68 13.69
C LEU A 99 6.67 4.52 12.74
N PHE A 100 5.71 5.23 13.32
CA PHE A 100 4.76 6.09 12.62
C PHE A 100 5.04 7.58 12.88
N SER A 101 6.15 7.88 13.56
CA SER A 101 6.58 9.25 13.79
C SER A 101 6.94 9.91 12.45
N PRO A 102 6.41 11.11 12.18
CA PRO A 102 6.75 11.87 10.98
C PRO A 102 8.12 12.56 11.10
N PHE A 103 8.73 12.53 12.29
CA PHE A 103 10.00 13.19 12.57
C PHE A 103 11.19 12.25 12.38
N PRO A 104 12.37 12.78 12.01
CA PRO A 104 13.61 12.02 12.01
C PRO A 104 13.79 11.33 13.36
N GLN A 105 14.16 10.05 13.31
CA GLN A 105 14.53 9.35 14.53
C GLN A 105 15.85 9.89 15.10
N VAL A 106 16.08 9.59 16.37
CA VAL A 106 17.32 9.97 17.06
C VAL A 106 18.53 9.40 16.32
N SER A 107 19.59 10.19 16.20
CA SER A 107 20.84 9.71 15.60
C SER A 107 21.33 8.47 16.36
N PRO A 108 21.80 7.41 15.67
CA PRO A 108 22.40 6.24 16.32
C PRO A 108 23.58 6.58 17.23
N THR A 109 24.23 7.72 17.01
CA THR A 109 25.35 8.22 17.82
C THR A 109 24.92 9.05 19.03
N SER A 110 23.64 9.38 19.15
CA SER A 110 23.11 10.12 20.30
C SER A 110 22.94 9.19 21.50
N PRO A 111 23.21 9.64 22.75
CA PRO A 111 22.85 8.89 23.95
C PRO A 111 21.35 8.53 24.02
N LEU A 112 20.50 9.33 23.36
CA LEU A 112 19.06 9.09 23.26
C LEU A 112 18.70 7.92 22.33
N ALA A 113 19.65 7.38 21.56
CA ALA A 113 19.43 6.18 20.74
C ALA A 113 19.05 4.96 21.59
N ALA A 114 19.57 4.86 22.82
CA ALA A 114 19.26 3.76 23.73
C ALA A 114 17.80 3.77 24.22
N SER A 115 17.09 4.90 24.13
CA SER A 115 15.69 5.01 24.56
C SER A 115 14.66 4.68 23.47
N VAL A 116 15.11 4.40 22.24
CA VAL A 116 14.23 4.06 21.11
C VAL A 116 14.51 2.61 20.69
N PRO A 117 13.49 1.76 20.50
CA PRO A 117 13.72 0.41 20.02
C PRO A 117 14.42 0.41 18.65
N ALA A 118 15.47 -0.39 18.51
CA ALA A 118 16.26 -0.48 17.29
C ALA A 118 15.54 -1.34 16.24
N TYR A 119 14.59 -0.75 15.53
CA TYR A 119 13.97 -1.34 14.34
C TYR A 119 14.14 -0.42 13.12
N PRO A 120 14.24 -0.97 11.90
CA PRO A 120 14.33 -0.17 10.68
C PRO A 120 12.99 0.52 10.35
N PRO A 121 12.96 1.39 9.32
CA PRO A 121 11.71 1.95 8.81
C PRO A 121 10.63 0.89 8.55
N TRP A 122 9.36 1.26 8.71
CA TRP A 122 8.23 0.33 8.66
C TRP A 122 8.16 -0.54 7.40
N PHE A 123 8.59 0.00 6.25
CA PHE A 123 8.61 -0.72 4.98
C PHE A 123 9.72 -1.79 4.88
N LEU A 124 10.63 -1.88 5.86
CA LEU A 124 11.64 -2.94 5.98
C LEU A 124 11.38 -3.88 7.16
N LEU A 125 10.28 -3.71 7.91
CA LEU A 125 10.02 -4.54 9.09
C LEU A 125 9.83 -6.02 8.76
N PHE A 126 9.32 -6.35 7.57
CA PHE A 126 9.19 -7.74 7.15
C PHE A 126 10.56 -8.43 7.08
N ILE A 127 11.56 -7.79 6.46
CA ILE A 127 12.94 -8.28 6.38
C ILE A 127 13.57 -8.36 7.76
N TYR A 128 13.39 -7.30 8.55
CA TYR A 128 13.91 -7.27 9.92
C TYR A 128 13.40 -8.43 10.75
N LYS A 129 12.09 -8.74 10.66
CA LYS A 129 11.50 -9.83 11.43
C LYS A 129 12.07 -11.19 11.04
N GLU A 130 12.42 -11.36 9.78
CA GLU A 130 12.96 -12.63 9.31
C GLU A 130 14.38 -12.90 9.86
N LEU A 131 15.13 -11.86 10.22
CA LEU A 131 16.42 -12.00 10.91
C LEU A 131 16.29 -12.57 12.34
N ASP A 132 15.09 -12.52 12.93
CA ASP A 132 14.82 -13.14 14.22
C ASP A 132 14.68 -14.68 14.12
N PHE A 133 14.57 -15.25 12.92
CA PHE A 133 14.39 -16.69 12.77
C PHE A 133 15.68 -17.43 13.07
N GLN A 134 15.62 -18.49 13.88
CA GLN A 134 16.83 -19.22 14.30
C GLN A 134 17.68 -19.70 13.12
N PHE A 135 17.07 -20.18 12.04
CA PHE A 135 17.84 -20.56 10.85
C PHE A 135 18.46 -19.35 10.14
N ALA A 136 17.80 -18.19 10.11
CA ALA A 136 18.36 -16.96 9.55
C ALA A 136 19.58 -16.50 10.35
N GLN A 137 19.51 -16.60 11.68
CA GLN A 137 20.63 -16.33 12.59
C GLN A 137 21.83 -17.24 12.29
N SER A 138 21.60 -18.49 11.89
CA SER A 138 22.67 -19.42 11.49
C SER A 138 23.26 -19.14 10.10
N LEU A 139 22.48 -18.58 9.17
CA LEU A 139 22.93 -18.19 7.82
C LEU A 139 23.70 -16.86 7.82
N GLY A 140 23.44 -16.02 8.82
CA GLY A 140 23.97 -14.66 8.93
C GLY A 140 23.08 -13.61 8.24
N PRO A 141 23.22 -12.32 8.60
CA PRO A 141 22.30 -11.26 8.16
C PRO A 141 22.28 -11.03 6.65
N PHE A 142 23.44 -11.16 5.98
CA PHE A 142 23.56 -10.96 4.54
C PHE A 142 22.75 -12.01 3.76
N TRP A 143 23.03 -13.29 4.00
CA TRP A 143 22.35 -14.39 3.30
C TRP A 143 20.87 -14.48 3.65
N SER A 144 20.49 -14.13 4.88
CA SER A 144 19.09 -14.02 5.26
C SER A 144 18.37 -12.95 4.47
N THR A 145 18.95 -11.74 4.37
CA THR A 145 18.37 -10.66 3.54
C THR A 145 18.25 -11.08 2.07
N VAL A 146 19.27 -11.73 1.51
CA VAL A 146 19.22 -12.26 0.14
C VAL A 146 18.09 -13.29 -0.03
N LEU A 147 17.92 -14.18 0.95
CA LEU A 147 16.87 -15.18 0.90
C LEU A 147 15.48 -14.53 0.95
N PHE A 148 15.23 -13.64 1.89
CA PHE A 148 13.88 -13.16 2.13
C PHE A 148 13.46 -11.92 1.34
N ALA A 149 14.39 -11.01 1.04
CA ALA A 149 14.12 -9.89 0.16
C ALA A 149 14.39 -10.26 -1.31
N GLY A 150 15.47 -11.01 -1.56
CA GLY A 150 15.90 -11.37 -2.91
C GLY A 150 15.03 -12.44 -3.56
N MET A 151 14.67 -13.53 -2.86
CA MET A 151 13.88 -14.61 -3.51
C MET A 151 12.50 -14.15 -3.98
N PRO A 152 11.71 -13.37 -3.22
CA PRO A 152 10.44 -12.85 -3.74
C PRO A 152 10.64 -11.96 -4.98
N LEU A 153 11.70 -11.15 -5.02
CA LEU A 153 12.01 -10.34 -6.21
C LEU A 153 12.40 -11.22 -7.41
N VAL A 154 13.24 -12.23 -7.21
CA VAL A 154 13.60 -13.20 -8.25
C VAL A 154 12.36 -13.93 -8.76
N TYR A 155 11.46 -14.34 -7.87
CA TYR A 155 10.18 -14.94 -8.25
C TYR A 155 9.33 -13.98 -9.11
N LEU A 156 9.20 -12.71 -8.72
CA LEU A 156 8.44 -11.72 -9.50
C LEU A 156 9.06 -11.47 -10.88
N LEU A 157 10.39 -11.44 -10.98
CA LEU A 157 11.11 -11.31 -12.26
C LEU A 157 10.97 -12.58 -13.12
N ALA A 158 10.90 -13.76 -12.50
CA ALA A 158 10.70 -15.04 -13.18
C ALA A 158 9.23 -15.28 -13.56
N LEU A 159 8.29 -14.55 -12.95
CA LEU A 159 6.85 -14.79 -13.09
C LEU A 159 6.35 -14.81 -14.54
N PRO A 160 6.77 -13.90 -15.45
CA PRO A 160 6.35 -13.96 -16.85
C PRO A 160 6.79 -15.24 -17.58
N TYR A 161 7.86 -15.88 -17.11
CA TYR A 161 8.37 -17.14 -17.68
C TYR A 161 7.74 -18.37 -17.04
N MET A 162 7.22 -18.27 -15.81
CA MET A 162 6.56 -19.37 -15.11
C MET A 162 5.06 -19.42 -15.43
N ASP A 163 4.42 -18.27 -15.54
CA ASP A 163 2.99 -18.15 -15.80
C ASP A 163 2.70 -17.89 -17.28
N LYS A 164 2.80 -18.96 -18.07
CA LYS A 164 2.60 -18.93 -19.54
C LYS A 164 1.15 -19.18 -19.97
N GLY A 165 0.19 -19.10 -19.05
CA GLY A 165 -1.21 -19.35 -19.36
C GLY A 165 -1.73 -18.39 -20.44
N PRO A 166 -2.53 -18.85 -21.41
CA PRO A 166 -3.05 -17.99 -22.49
C PRO A 166 -4.13 -17.01 -22.00
N THR A 167 -4.43 -17.02 -20.70
CA THR A 167 -5.57 -16.36 -20.07
C THR A 167 -5.12 -15.40 -18.98
N LEU A 168 -5.81 -14.27 -18.88
CA LEU A 168 -5.63 -13.27 -17.84
C LEU A 168 -6.67 -13.42 -16.71
N LYS A 169 -7.58 -14.40 -16.81
CA LYS A 169 -8.57 -14.65 -15.75
C LYS A 169 -7.87 -15.18 -14.51
N MET A 170 -8.06 -14.48 -13.39
CA MET A 170 -7.53 -14.89 -12.08
C MET A 170 -8.06 -16.28 -11.66
N THR A 171 -9.30 -16.63 -12.03
CA THR A 171 -9.91 -17.94 -11.75
C THR A 171 -9.26 -19.11 -12.49
N GLU A 172 -8.51 -18.84 -13.57
CA GLU A 172 -7.78 -19.85 -14.33
C GLU A 172 -6.30 -19.91 -13.91
N ARG A 173 -5.87 -19.06 -12.96
CA ARG A 173 -4.49 -18.96 -12.45
C ARG A 173 -4.42 -19.08 -10.92
N PRO A 174 -5.03 -20.12 -10.31
CA PRO A 174 -5.18 -20.19 -8.86
C PRO A 174 -3.85 -20.21 -8.11
N ILE A 175 -2.79 -20.80 -8.66
CA ILE A 175 -1.48 -20.86 -8.01
C ILE A 175 -0.82 -19.47 -7.97
N THR A 176 -0.76 -18.77 -9.10
CA THR A 176 -0.22 -17.40 -9.17
C THR A 176 -0.99 -16.45 -8.27
N VAL A 177 -2.33 -16.54 -8.30
CA VAL A 177 -3.20 -15.72 -7.43
C VAL A 177 -2.96 -16.06 -5.96
N SER A 178 -2.77 -17.33 -5.61
CA SER A 178 -2.44 -17.73 -4.24
C SER A 178 -1.12 -17.13 -3.77
N PHE A 179 -0.08 -17.13 -4.60
CA PHE A 179 1.20 -16.49 -4.25
C PHE A 179 1.09 -14.98 -4.12
N ALA A 180 0.25 -14.31 -4.93
CA ALA A 180 -0.02 -12.89 -4.75
C ALA A 180 -0.69 -12.61 -3.40
N ILE A 181 -1.73 -13.38 -3.04
CA ILE A 181 -2.43 -13.28 -1.75
C ILE A 181 -1.46 -13.56 -0.59
N LEU A 182 -0.67 -14.64 -0.68
CA LEU A 182 0.33 -15.00 0.33
C LEU A 182 1.41 -13.94 0.48
N GLY A 183 1.90 -13.38 -0.63
CA GLY A 183 2.86 -12.28 -0.61
C GLY A 183 2.33 -11.08 0.16
N THR A 184 1.07 -10.69 -0.07
CA THR A 184 0.42 -9.62 0.71
C THR A 184 0.26 -9.99 2.19
N ILE A 185 -0.20 -11.21 2.49
CA ILE A 185 -0.38 -11.68 3.87
C ILE A 185 0.96 -11.67 4.60
N TYR A 186 2.02 -12.28 4.05
CA TYR A 186 3.31 -12.36 4.72
C TYR A 186 3.98 -11.00 4.86
N LEU A 187 3.96 -10.15 3.83
CA LEU A 187 4.55 -8.82 3.91
C LEU A 187 3.93 -8.01 5.06
N ALA A 188 2.60 -7.99 5.17
CA ALA A 188 1.91 -7.28 6.24
C ALA A 188 2.10 -7.95 7.61
N SER A 189 1.99 -9.28 7.66
CA SER A 189 2.05 -10.07 8.91
C SER A 189 3.45 -10.04 9.53
N LEU A 190 4.50 -10.18 8.73
CA LEU A 190 5.88 -10.08 9.18
C LEU A 190 6.22 -8.65 9.61
N SER A 191 5.70 -7.64 8.91
CA SER A 191 5.86 -6.24 9.33
C SER A 191 5.21 -5.99 10.69
N LEU A 192 3.97 -6.46 10.88
CA LEU A 192 3.27 -6.35 12.16
C LEU A 192 4.00 -7.12 13.27
N TRP A 193 4.48 -8.34 12.99
CA TRP A 193 5.20 -9.15 13.97
C TRP A 193 6.57 -8.53 14.32
N GLY A 194 7.24 -7.91 13.34
CA GLY A 194 8.44 -7.09 13.54
C GLY A 194 8.19 -5.91 14.47
N ALA A 195 7.05 -5.24 14.33
CA ALA A 195 6.66 -4.14 15.22
C ALA A 195 6.31 -4.60 16.64
N LEU A 196 5.61 -5.74 16.79
CA LEU A 196 5.11 -6.21 18.10
C LEU A 196 6.14 -6.98 18.93
N ALA A 197 7.09 -7.65 18.29
CA ALA A 197 8.10 -8.45 18.99
C ALA A 197 9.47 -8.34 18.31
N PRO A 198 10.10 -7.16 18.32
CA PRO A 198 11.41 -6.94 17.69
C PRO A 198 12.53 -7.69 18.42
N GLY A 199 13.47 -8.29 17.68
CA GLY A 199 14.70 -8.86 18.24
C GLY A 199 14.52 -10.16 19.02
N VAL A 200 13.35 -10.80 18.94
CA VAL A 200 13.03 -12.01 19.70
C VAL A 200 13.27 -13.23 18.82
N SER A 201 14.30 -14.02 19.13
CA SER A 201 14.62 -15.25 18.40
C SER A 201 13.44 -16.21 18.32
N ILE A 202 13.07 -16.64 17.12
CA ILE A 202 11.91 -17.50 16.84
C ILE A 202 12.37 -18.89 16.42
N ALA A 203 11.86 -19.91 17.13
CA ALA A 203 12.15 -21.30 16.84
C ALA A 203 11.70 -21.72 15.43
N ASN A 204 12.56 -22.50 14.73
CA ASN A 204 12.32 -22.90 13.34
C ASN A 204 10.96 -23.57 13.09
N TRP A 205 10.46 -24.35 14.05
CA TRP A 205 9.14 -24.98 13.93
C TRP A 205 7.99 -23.97 13.91
N ARG A 206 8.10 -22.85 14.66
CA ARG A 206 7.09 -21.77 14.64
C ARG A 206 7.11 -21.04 13.31
N VAL A 207 8.30 -20.84 12.76
CA VAL A 207 8.48 -20.25 11.43
C VAL A 207 7.87 -21.15 10.36
N ALA A 208 8.13 -22.46 10.43
CA ALA A 208 7.55 -23.44 9.53
C ALA A 208 6.01 -23.43 9.61
N VAL A 209 5.42 -23.39 10.81
CA VAL A 209 3.97 -23.27 10.98
C VAL A 209 3.44 -21.96 10.39
N PHE A 210 4.12 -20.84 10.63
CA PHE A 210 3.73 -19.52 10.12
C PHE A 210 3.70 -19.45 8.59
N PHE A 211 4.66 -20.07 7.90
CA PHE A 211 4.65 -20.10 6.44
C PHE A 211 3.74 -21.22 5.91
N PHE A 212 3.98 -22.48 6.28
CA PHE A 212 3.33 -23.60 5.60
C PHE A 212 1.82 -23.72 5.89
N VAL A 213 1.35 -23.39 7.10
CA VAL A 213 -0.08 -23.56 7.43
C VAL A 213 -0.94 -22.51 6.70
N PRO A 214 -0.70 -21.18 6.83
CA PRO A 214 -1.38 -20.19 6.01
C PRO A 214 -1.16 -20.42 4.51
N GLY A 215 0.03 -20.86 4.11
CA GLY A 215 0.38 -21.24 2.74
C GLY A 215 -0.58 -22.26 2.16
N ALA A 216 -0.68 -23.42 2.82
CA ALA A 216 -1.57 -24.50 2.41
C ALA A 216 -3.04 -24.09 2.41
N VAL A 217 -3.48 -23.36 3.44
CA VAL A 217 -4.87 -22.88 3.55
C VAL A 217 -5.23 -21.93 2.42
N VAL A 218 -4.39 -20.93 2.14
CA VAL A 218 -4.66 -19.94 1.07
C VAL A 218 -4.63 -20.60 -0.30
N ILE A 219 -3.68 -21.50 -0.57
CA ILE A 219 -3.62 -22.23 -1.84
C ILE A 219 -4.88 -23.06 -2.04
N LEU A 220 -5.29 -23.83 -1.02
CA LEU A 220 -6.50 -24.64 -1.06
C LEU A 220 -7.75 -23.79 -1.27
N LEU A 221 -7.93 -22.74 -0.46
CA LEU A 221 -9.09 -21.86 -0.55
C LEU A 221 -9.18 -21.16 -1.90
N THR A 222 -8.06 -20.62 -2.40
CA THR A 222 -8.00 -19.96 -3.71
C THR A 222 -8.36 -20.95 -4.81
N TRP A 223 -7.84 -22.18 -4.75
CA TRP A 223 -8.17 -23.21 -5.72
C TRP A 223 -9.65 -23.60 -5.68
N VAL A 224 -10.23 -23.80 -4.49
CA VAL A 224 -11.66 -24.12 -4.31
C VAL A 224 -12.54 -23.00 -4.85
N VAL A 225 -12.27 -21.74 -4.47
CA VAL A 225 -13.02 -20.57 -4.91
C VAL A 225 -12.91 -20.40 -6.43
N ALA A 226 -11.70 -20.46 -6.98
CA ALA A 226 -11.47 -20.37 -8.42
C ALA A 226 -12.19 -21.48 -9.20
N SER A 227 -12.16 -22.72 -8.70
CA SER A 227 -12.85 -23.87 -9.30
C SER A 227 -14.38 -23.70 -9.23
N ALA A 228 -14.92 -23.23 -8.11
CA ALA A 228 -16.34 -22.97 -7.95
C ALA A 228 -16.85 -21.88 -8.90
N MET A 229 -16.06 -20.82 -9.10
CA MET A 229 -16.37 -19.74 -10.03
C MET A 229 -16.27 -20.21 -11.49
N ARG A 230 -15.26 -20.99 -11.84
CA ARG A 230 -15.10 -21.57 -13.19
C ARG A 230 -16.25 -22.50 -13.55
N ASN A 231 -16.74 -23.28 -12.59
CA ASN A 231 -17.85 -24.22 -12.79
C ASN A 231 -19.24 -23.56 -12.61
N GLU A 232 -19.32 -22.23 -12.64
CA GLU A 232 -20.53 -21.42 -12.47
C GLU A 232 -21.35 -21.69 -11.19
N ARG A 233 -20.77 -22.37 -10.18
CA ARG A 233 -21.43 -22.55 -8.88
C ARG A 233 -21.54 -21.25 -8.11
N ILE A 234 -20.64 -20.31 -8.40
CA ILE A 234 -20.59 -18.95 -7.88
C ILE A 234 -20.54 -17.99 -9.07
N ARG A 235 -21.54 -17.12 -9.20
CA ARG A 235 -21.61 -16.12 -10.28
C ARG A 235 -21.18 -14.76 -9.76
N ILE A 236 -19.92 -14.41 -10.00
CA ILE A 236 -19.35 -13.10 -9.66
C ILE A 236 -18.73 -12.53 -10.92
N LYS A 237 -19.15 -11.32 -11.30
CA LYS A 237 -18.64 -10.61 -12.47
C LYS A 237 -17.18 -10.21 -12.28
N ASP A 238 -16.85 -9.68 -11.09
CA ASP A 238 -15.52 -9.16 -10.77
C ASP A 238 -14.77 -10.08 -9.81
N ALA A 239 -14.26 -11.20 -10.33
CA ALA A 239 -13.52 -12.19 -9.54
C ALA A 239 -12.34 -11.61 -8.74
N GLN A 240 -11.73 -10.53 -9.25
CA GLN A 240 -10.63 -9.83 -8.60
C GLN A 240 -10.97 -9.34 -7.19
N TRP A 241 -12.20 -8.86 -6.97
CA TRP A 241 -12.59 -8.35 -5.65
C TRP A 241 -12.65 -9.46 -4.61
N VAL A 242 -13.02 -10.69 -4.99
CA VAL A 242 -13.00 -11.83 -4.08
C VAL A 242 -11.59 -12.09 -3.57
N PHE A 243 -10.62 -12.16 -4.49
CA PHE A 243 -9.22 -12.44 -4.15
C PHE A 243 -8.58 -11.29 -3.34
N VAL A 244 -8.93 -10.04 -3.66
CA VAL A 244 -8.51 -8.88 -2.85
C VAL A 244 -9.10 -8.97 -1.44
N THR A 245 -10.39 -9.25 -1.29
CA THR A 245 -11.01 -9.41 0.03
C THR A 245 -10.43 -10.61 0.78
N MET A 246 -10.05 -11.70 0.11
CA MET A 246 -9.34 -12.82 0.73
C MET A 246 -7.97 -12.41 1.29
N ALA A 247 -7.21 -11.58 0.57
CA ALA A 247 -5.95 -11.04 1.07
C ALA A 247 -6.17 -10.15 2.31
N ILE A 248 -7.16 -9.25 2.27
CA ILE A 248 -7.52 -8.39 3.42
C ILE A 248 -7.97 -9.25 4.61
N LEU A 249 -8.79 -10.26 4.37
CA LEU A 249 -9.23 -11.20 5.39
C LEU A 249 -8.04 -11.92 6.03
N GLY A 250 -7.08 -12.40 5.24
CA GLY A 250 -5.87 -13.05 5.74
C GLY A 250 -5.00 -12.13 6.60
N VAL A 251 -4.74 -10.91 6.13
CA VAL A 251 -3.97 -9.89 6.87
C VAL A 251 -4.65 -9.53 8.18
N SER A 252 -5.96 -9.24 8.14
CA SER A 252 -6.73 -8.84 9.32
C SER A 252 -6.90 -9.99 10.31
N ALA A 253 -7.16 -11.22 9.86
CA ALA A 253 -7.25 -12.38 10.74
C ALA A 253 -5.93 -12.65 11.48
N PHE A 254 -4.79 -12.58 10.78
CA PHE A 254 -3.48 -12.71 11.41
C PHE A 254 -3.23 -11.56 12.39
N GLY A 255 -3.51 -10.33 11.98
CA GLY A 255 -3.35 -9.15 12.82
C GLY A 255 -4.17 -9.21 14.11
N SER A 256 -5.43 -9.61 14.01
CA SER A 256 -6.29 -9.86 15.17
C SER A 256 -5.70 -10.94 16.08
N GLY A 257 -5.23 -12.08 15.55
CA GLY A 257 -4.59 -13.12 16.35
C GLY A 257 -3.38 -12.62 17.14
N MET A 258 -2.52 -11.83 16.49
CA MET A 258 -1.35 -11.21 17.13
C MET A 258 -1.74 -10.19 18.19
N LEU A 259 -2.73 -9.34 17.90
CA LEU A 259 -3.21 -8.33 18.83
C LEU A 259 -3.92 -8.94 20.04
N ILE A 260 -4.65 -10.05 19.88
CA ILE A 260 -5.22 -10.81 20.99
C ILE A 260 -4.11 -11.25 21.94
N LEU A 261 -3.05 -11.85 21.40
CA LEU A 261 -1.91 -12.32 22.21
C LEU A 261 -1.16 -11.17 22.89
N ALA A 262 -1.01 -10.03 22.21
CA ALA A 262 -0.36 -8.84 22.76
C ALA A 262 -1.20 -8.23 23.89
N ASP A 263 -2.50 -8.06 23.67
CA ASP A 263 -3.44 -7.49 24.65
C ASP A 263 -3.57 -8.38 25.90
N PHE A 264 -3.58 -9.72 25.74
CA PHE A 264 -3.55 -10.64 26.88
C PHE A 264 -2.27 -10.55 27.72
N LYS A 265 -1.11 -10.30 27.09
CA LYS A 265 0.18 -10.23 27.79
C LYS A 265 0.42 -8.89 28.45
N SER A 266 0.04 -7.80 27.78
CA SER A 266 0.24 -6.43 28.25
C SER A 266 -0.94 -5.59 27.81
N PRO A 267 -2.08 -5.65 28.52
CA PRO A 267 -3.28 -4.91 28.16
C PRO A 267 -2.96 -3.43 27.99
N SER A 268 -3.33 -2.87 26.83
CA SER A 268 -3.19 -1.44 26.59
C SER A 268 -4.36 -0.93 25.77
N PHE A 269 -4.81 0.29 26.03
CA PHE A 269 -5.90 0.90 25.28
C PHE A 269 -5.65 0.87 23.75
N LEU A 270 -4.40 1.08 23.33
CA LEU A 270 -4.00 1.03 21.92
C LEU A 270 -4.16 -0.38 21.33
N TYR A 271 -3.76 -1.43 22.06
CA TYR A 271 -3.93 -2.81 21.61
C TYR A 271 -5.40 -3.20 21.55
N THR A 272 -6.19 -2.84 22.57
CA THR A 272 -7.63 -3.13 22.59
C THR A 272 -8.36 -2.44 21.44
N VAL A 273 -8.12 -1.15 21.20
CA VAL A 273 -8.74 -0.41 20.08
C VAL A 273 -8.31 -0.99 18.74
N SER A 274 -7.01 -1.24 18.56
CA SER A 274 -6.49 -1.86 17.32
C SER A 274 -7.08 -3.24 17.08
N LEU A 275 -7.25 -4.04 18.15
CA LEU A 275 -7.85 -5.36 18.09
C LEU A 275 -9.31 -5.28 17.63
N ILE A 276 -10.11 -4.39 18.24
CA ILE A 276 -11.53 -4.20 17.87
C ILE A 276 -11.63 -3.81 16.40
N LEU A 277 -10.86 -2.82 15.95
CA LEU A 277 -10.88 -2.37 14.55
C LEU A 277 -10.48 -3.49 13.59
N THR A 278 -9.43 -4.25 13.92
CA THR A 278 -8.97 -5.35 13.07
C THR A 278 -9.96 -6.51 13.04
N LEU A 279 -10.62 -6.82 14.16
CA LEU A 279 -11.71 -7.81 14.21
C LEU A 279 -12.93 -7.36 13.39
N MET A 280 -13.28 -6.08 13.42
CA MET A 280 -14.34 -5.52 12.57
C MET A 280 -13.99 -5.70 11.10
N VAL A 281 -12.77 -5.35 10.68
CA VAL A 281 -12.30 -5.56 9.30
C VAL A 281 -12.33 -7.04 8.93
N THR A 282 -11.93 -7.94 9.84
CA THR A 282 -11.98 -9.39 9.64
C THR A 282 -13.42 -9.87 9.42
N ALA A 283 -14.35 -9.47 10.29
CA ALA A 283 -15.76 -9.84 10.22
C ALA A 283 -16.45 -9.29 8.96
N ILE A 284 -16.18 -8.02 8.61
CA ILE A 284 -16.69 -7.39 7.39
C ILE A 284 -16.14 -8.12 6.16
N SER A 285 -14.83 -8.36 6.10
CA SER A 285 -14.20 -9.03 4.95
C SER A 285 -14.72 -10.46 4.77
N ALA A 286 -14.88 -11.22 5.86
CA ALA A 286 -15.49 -12.55 5.82
C ALA A 286 -16.94 -12.50 5.31
N THR A 287 -17.72 -11.54 5.80
CA THR A 287 -19.11 -11.34 5.35
C THR A 287 -19.18 -10.95 3.89
N VAL A 288 -18.28 -10.07 3.42
CA VAL A 288 -18.20 -9.65 2.02
C VAL A 288 -17.84 -10.82 1.12
N VAL A 289 -16.87 -11.66 1.49
CA VAL A 289 -16.54 -12.87 0.71
C VAL A 289 -17.76 -13.79 0.60
N ILE A 290 -18.48 -14.03 1.70
CA ILE A 290 -19.68 -14.88 1.70
C ILE A 290 -20.80 -14.25 0.85
N ALA A 291 -21.03 -12.94 1.00
CA ALA A 291 -22.07 -12.21 0.26
C ALA A 291 -21.77 -12.16 -1.24
N LEU A 292 -20.51 -11.97 -1.62
CA LEU A 292 -20.05 -12.08 -3.01
C LEU A 292 -20.24 -13.50 -3.54
N ALA A 293 -19.83 -14.52 -2.78
CA ALA A 293 -20.01 -15.93 -3.14
C ALA A 293 -21.49 -16.31 -3.35
N ARG A 294 -22.40 -15.67 -2.59
CA ARG A 294 -23.85 -15.87 -2.70
C ARG A 294 -24.54 -14.93 -3.69
N GLY A 295 -23.80 -14.03 -4.36
CA GLY A 295 -24.37 -13.09 -5.32
C GLY A 295 -25.32 -12.04 -4.72
N ILE A 296 -25.15 -11.69 -3.44
CA ILE A 296 -26.07 -10.80 -2.71
C ILE A 296 -25.92 -9.33 -3.13
N PHE A 297 -24.70 -8.88 -3.49
CA PHE A 297 -24.49 -7.48 -3.83
C PHE A 297 -25.05 -7.15 -5.23
N PRO A 298 -26.00 -6.19 -5.33
CA PRO A 298 -26.51 -5.75 -6.61
C PRO A 298 -25.40 -5.08 -7.42
N GLN A 299 -25.18 -5.59 -8.62
CA GLN A 299 -24.08 -5.22 -9.53
C GLN A 299 -24.39 -3.95 -10.37
N LYS A 300 -25.40 -3.16 -9.97
CA LYS A 300 -25.75 -1.92 -10.68
C LYS A 300 -24.93 -0.78 -10.10
N VAL A 301 -23.95 -0.34 -10.87
CA VAL A 301 -23.39 1.01 -10.71
C VAL A 301 -24.51 1.97 -11.09
N ASP A 302 -25.04 2.71 -10.12
CA ASP A 302 -25.99 3.77 -10.42
C ASP A 302 -25.37 4.69 -11.47
N SER A 303 -26.11 4.94 -12.55
CA SER A 303 -25.67 5.86 -13.59
C SER A 303 -25.45 7.22 -12.94
N PHE A 304 -24.19 7.65 -12.86
CA PHE A 304 -23.83 8.96 -12.34
C PHE A 304 -24.65 10.03 -13.07
N LYS A 305 -25.55 10.71 -12.35
CA LYS A 305 -26.27 11.86 -12.89
C LYS A 305 -25.43 13.10 -12.58
N PRO A 306 -24.81 13.74 -13.59
CA PRO A 306 -24.02 14.94 -13.34
C PRO A 306 -24.91 16.04 -12.77
N MET A 307 -24.34 16.85 -11.88
CA MET A 307 -25.03 18.02 -11.35
C MET A 307 -25.24 19.06 -12.47
N SER A 308 -26.17 20.00 -12.28
CA SER A 308 -26.32 21.10 -13.21
C SER A 308 -25.04 21.95 -13.24
N LYS A 309 -24.75 22.61 -14.38
CA LYS A 309 -23.58 23.52 -14.49
C LYS A 309 -23.58 24.57 -13.39
N GLY A 310 -24.73 25.15 -13.07
CA GLY A 310 -24.86 26.13 -11.99
C GLY A 310 -24.52 25.57 -10.61
N ALA A 311 -24.90 24.32 -10.33
CA ALA A 311 -24.56 23.66 -9.08
C ALA A 311 -23.05 23.36 -8.98
N TYR A 312 -22.40 22.96 -10.08
CA TYR A 312 -20.94 22.82 -10.12
C TYR A 312 -20.24 24.16 -9.92
N THR A 313 -20.70 25.23 -10.57
CA THR A 313 -20.13 26.58 -10.37
C THR A 313 -20.30 27.06 -8.93
N LEU A 314 -21.48 26.89 -8.34
CA LEU A 314 -21.73 27.29 -6.94
C LEU A 314 -20.83 26.53 -5.96
N ALA A 315 -20.78 25.20 -6.08
CA ALA A 315 -19.93 24.40 -5.22
C ALA A 315 -18.43 24.71 -5.46
N GLY A 316 -18.02 24.94 -6.71
CA GLY A 316 -16.65 25.31 -7.04
C GLY A 316 -16.24 26.67 -6.46
N SER A 317 -17.12 27.67 -6.52
CA SER A 317 -16.92 28.96 -5.87
C SER A 317 -16.84 28.82 -4.35
N GLY A 318 -17.70 27.99 -3.75
CA GLY A 318 -17.66 27.69 -2.31
C GLY A 318 -16.32 27.07 -1.90
N PHE A 319 -15.88 26.03 -2.60
CA PHE A 319 -14.58 25.40 -2.37
C PHE A 319 -13.41 26.38 -2.54
N THR A 320 -13.45 27.22 -3.58
CA THR A 320 -12.42 28.24 -3.82
C THR A 320 -12.37 29.27 -2.68
N ALA A 321 -13.54 29.75 -2.23
CA ALA A 321 -13.62 30.67 -1.09
C ALA A 321 -13.10 30.00 0.19
N SER A 322 -13.42 28.73 0.44
CA SER A 322 -12.85 27.96 1.55
C SER A 322 -11.34 27.81 1.45
N ALA A 323 -10.79 27.55 0.26
CA ALA A 323 -9.34 27.46 0.06
C ALA A 323 -8.65 28.80 0.34
N ILE A 324 -9.22 29.92 -0.12
CA ILE A 324 -8.70 31.27 0.18
C ILE A 324 -8.77 31.57 1.67
N PHE A 325 -9.88 31.23 2.32
CA PHE A 325 -10.03 31.38 3.77
C PHE A 325 -8.99 30.56 4.53
N ILE A 326 -8.82 29.27 4.20
CA ILE A 326 -7.80 28.41 4.81
C ILE A 326 -6.40 28.98 4.55
N LEU A 327 -6.13 29.47 3.34
CA LEU A 327 -4.84 30.08 3.00
C LEU A 327 -4.56 31.31 3.86
N PHE A 328 -5.58 32.15 4.09
CA PHE A 328 -5.49 33.28 5.00
C PHE A 328 -5.19 32.83 6.45
N GLU A 329 -5.96 31.86 6.95
CA GLU A 329 -5.77 31.31 8.31
C GLU A 329 -4.37 30.71 8.51
N ILE A 330 -3.84 29.95 7.53
CA ILE A 330 -2.49 29.39 7.67
C ILE A 330 -1.38 30.42 7.44
N SER A 331 -1.63 31.51 6.72
CA SER A 331 -0.62 32.54 6.45
C SER A 331 -0.15 33.29 7.71
N ILE A 332 -1.00 33.32 8.74
CA ILE A 332 -0.69 33.95 10.03
C ILE A 332 -0.05 32.96 11.02
N ILE A 333 -0.02 31.66 10.72
CA ILE A 333 0.59 30.64 11.57
C ILE A 333 2.11 30.66 11.34
N ASN A 334 2.88 30.99 12.37
CA ASN A 334 4.33 30.90 12.32
C ASN A 334 4.79 29.48 12.71
N PRO A 335 5.40 28.70 11.78
CA PRO A 335 5.72 27.28 11.99
C PRO A 335 7.03 27.09 12.79
N VAL A 336 7.11 27.70 13.98
CA VAL A 336 8.29 27.64 14.88
C VAL A 336 8.30 26.42 15.80
N ASN A 337 7.16 25.77 16.00
CA ASN A 337 7.02 24.60 16.86
C ASN A 337 6.18 23.53 16.17
N VAL A 338 6.30 22.29 16.63
CA VAL A 338 5.63 21.11 16.05
C VAL A 338 4.13 21.31 15.89
N PHE A 339 3.47 21.92 16.89
CA PHE A 339 2.03 22.16 16.86
C PHE A 339 1.66 23.09 15.70
N ASN A 340 2.30 24.26 15.61
CA ASN A 340 2.05 25.25 14.55
C ASN A 340 2.45 24.72 13.16
N THR A 341 3.58 24.03 13.04
CA THR A 341 4.00 23.40 11.78
C THR A 341 2.98 22.37 11.30
N SER A 342 2.42 21.58 12.22
CA SER A 342 1.41 20.57 11.90
C SER A 342 0.08 21.21 11.49
N LEU A 343 -0.36 22.28 12.18
CA LEU A 343 -1.57 23.02 11.80
C LEU A 343 -1.43 23.67 10.41
N TYR A 344 -0.28 24.30 10.14
CA TYR A 344 0.04 24.87 8.84
C TYR A 344 -0.01 23.80 7.75
N ALA A 345 0.62 22.65 7.98
CA ALA A 345 0.67 21.54 7.03
C ALA A 345 -0.72 20.91 6.80
N ILE A 346 -1.55 20.77 7.84
CA ILE A 346 -2.95 20.33 7.69
C ILE A 346 -3.71 21.27 6.76
N GLY A 347 -3.64 22.59 6.98
CA GLY A 347 -4.33 23.55 6.12
C GLY A 347 -3.82 23.52 4.68
N LEU A 348 -2.51 23.41 4.47
CA LEU A 348 -1.93 23.22 3.13
C LEU A 348 -2.46 21.94 2.46
N GLY A 349 -2.47 20.83 3.19
CA GLY A 349 -2.98 19.57 2.66
C GLY A 349 -4.47 19.63 2.34
N VAL A 350 -5.29 20.32 3.14
CA VAL A 350 -6.71 20.55 2.84
C VAL A 350 -6.89 21.39 1.58
N ILE A 351 -6.05 22.41 1.36
CA ILE A 351 -6.06 23.18 0.11
C ILE A 351 -5.77 22.27 -1.10
N LEU A 352 -4.82 21.33 -0.99
CA LEU A 352 -4.56 20.35 -2.06
C LEU A 352 -5.77 19.43 -2.30
N LEU A 353 -6.43 18.96 -1.25
CA LEU A 353 -7.66 18.17 -1.39
C LEU A 353 -8.79 18.96 -2.06
N ILE A 354 -8.93 20.24 -1.72
CA ILE A 354 -9.87 21.15 -2.39
C ILE A 354 -9.49 21.32 -3.87
N GLY A 355 -8.20 21.50 -4.17
CA GLY A 355 -7.71 21.58 -5.56
C GLY A 355 -8.04 20.32 -6.37
N SER A 356 -7.86 19.14 -5.79
CA SER A 356 -8.30 17.87 -6.39
C SER A 356 -9.82 17.85 -6.64
N ALA A 357 -10.63 18.28 -5.67
CA ALA A 357 -12.09 18.34 -5.83
C ALA A 357 -12.50 19.32 -6.94
N LEU A 358 -11.88 20.50 -7.03
CA LEU A 358 -12.12 21.49 -8.07
C LEU A 358 -11.79 20.94 -9.47
N ILE A 359 -10.64 20.26 -9.62
CA ILE A 359 -10.29 19.63 -10.90
C ILE A 359 -11.28 18.51 -11.24
N ARG A 360 -11.71 17.71 -10.27
CA ARG A 360 -12.75 16.69 -10.48
C ARG A 360 -14.05 17.32 -10.98
N MET A 361 -14.48 18.43 -10.39
CA MET A 361 -15.68 19.16 -10.80
C MET A 361 -15.53 19.78 -12.20
N TYR A 362 -14.34 20.33 -12.51
CA TYR A 362 -14.02 20.81 -13.85
C TYR A 362 -14.15 19.68 -14.88
N ARG A 363 -13.55 18.52 -14.61
CA ARG A 363 -13.65 17.35 -15.49
C ARG A 363 -15.10 16.86 -15.62
N ALA A 364 -15.87 16.83 -14.53
CA ALA A 364 -17.28 16.48 -14.57
C ALA A 364 -18.12 17.46 -15.42
N MET A 365 -17.80 18.76 -15.38
CA MET A 365 -18.51 19.78 -16.15
C MET A 365 -18.16 19.76 -17.64
N PHE A 366 -16.87 19.69 -17.98
CA PHE A 366 -16.35 19.84 -19.35
C PHE A 366 -16.26 18.50 -20.08
N TYR A 367 -15.82 17.44 -19.40
CA TYR A 367 -15.65 16.11 -19.98
C TYR A 367 -16.78 15.13 -19.65
N ARG A 368 -17.72 15.51 -18.76
CA ARG A 368 -18.88 14.69 -18.36
C ARG A 368 -18.50 13.37 -17.68
N GLU A 369 -17.49 13.41 -16.80
CA GLU A 369 -16.96 12.25 -16.05
C GLU A 369 -17.04 12.35 -14.52
#